data_AF-A0A089HRD6-F1
#
_entry.id   AF-A0A089HRD6-F1
#
_cell.length_a   1.000
_cell.length_b   1.000
_cell.length_c   1.000
_cell.angle_alpha   90.00
_cell.angle_beta   90.00
_cell.angle_gamma   90.00
#
_symmetry.space_group_name_H-M   'P 1'
#
loop_
_entity.id
_entity.type
_entity.pdbx_description
1 polymer ?
#
loop_
_entity_poly.entity_id
_entity_poly.type
_entity_poly.pdbx_seq_one_letter_code
_entity_poly.pdbx_strand_id
1 'polypeptide(L)'
;MNKYRSLLIHDIRHAGLDPVLMTGFLAPMALLVISRYIFPIVAVWLMSSYSLDIYNYSSFTAVFLVMTVPMLTGMMTGLLMLDERDENIISYYAITPLMRRGYMLYRLILPSMLCILLSSSYLIFSGRSEIHSGIIFILLLLAIEAPCYTLFLAAFAANKVEGLALAKIGGLLIAGPAAAYFVPGAWQLLGAWIPTYWPAEAFFAIEQGRPYTAIADFGVGLIFHLALLCVMVKIFVKRVD
;
A
#
# COMPACT_ATOMS: atom_id res chain seq x y z
N MET A 1 -12.35 25.32 1.32
CA MET A 1 -12.31 24.16 2.24
C MET A 1 -13.62 23.34 2.30
N ASN A 2 -14.83 23.93 2.23
CA ASN A 2 -16.09 23.16 2.32
C ASN A 2 -16.40 22.20 1.14
N LYS A 3 -15.81 22.42 -0.04
CA LYS A 3 -16.14 21.65 -1.26
C LYS A 3 -15.54 20.23 -1.26
N TYR A 4 -14.25 20.09 -0.90
CA TYR A 4 -13.59 18.77 -0.74
C TYR A 4 -14.23 17.95 0.38
N ARG A 5 -14.68 18.61 1.45
CA ARG A 5 -15.33 17.96 2.59
C ARG A 5 -16.69 17.36 2.23
N SER A 6 -17.47 18.02 1.37
CA SER A 6 -18.76 17.50 0.91
C SER A 6 -18.61 16.21 0.09
N LEU A 7 -17.61 16.14 -0.79
CA LEU A 7 -17.30 14.91 -1.54
C LEU A 7 -16.78 13.81 -0.62
N LEU A 8 -15.88 14.13 0.31
CA LEU A 8 -15.43 13.16 1.32
C LEU A 8 -16.59 12.57 2.11
N ILE A 9 -17.53 13.40 2.56
CA ILE A 9 -18.69 12.93 3.34
C ILE A 9 -19.62 12.07 2.46
N HIS A 10 -19.80 12.43 1.19
CA HIS A 10 -20.60 11.65 0.26
C HIS A 10 -19.95 10.29 -0.01
N ASP A 11 -18.67 10.27 -0.36
CA ASP A 11 -17.91 9.03 -0.58
C ASP A 11 -17.86 8.19 0.69
N ILE A 12 -17.65 8.74 1.89
CA ILE A 12 -17.69 7.97 3.15
C ILE A 12 -19.08 7.35 3.38
N ARG A 13 -20.15 8.10 3.09
CA ARG A 13 -21.53 7.62 3.29
C ARG A 13 -21.91 6.54 2.28
N HIS A 14 -21.37 6.59 1.07
CA HIS A 14 -21.58 5.59 0.02
C HIS A 14 -20.52 4.47 0.00
N ALA A 15 -19.35 4.68 0.63
CA ALA A 15 -18.24 3.72 0.71
C ALA A 15 -18.61 2.45 1.46
N GLY A 16 -19.52 2.55 2.43
CA GLY A 16 -20.05 1.38 3.14
C GLY A 16 -21.00 0.53 2.31
N LEU A 17 -21.43 1.00 1.13
CA LEU A 17 -22.34 0.29 0.22
C LEU A 17 -21.67 -0.13 -1.08
N ASP A 18 -20.53 0.48 -1.42
CA ASP A 18 -19.73 0.11 -2.59
C ASP A 18 -18.84 -1.10 -2.24
N PRO A 19 -19.06 -2.26 -2.87
CA PRO A 19 -18.27 -3.47 -2.62
C PRO A 19 -16.76 -3.24 -2.82
N VAL A 20 -16.37 -2.37 -3.75
CA VAL A 20 -14.97 -2.06 -4.03
C VAL A 20 -14.38 -1.30 -2.84
N LEU A 21 -15.03 -0.24 -2.36
CA LEU A 21 -14.57 0.52 -1.19
C LEU A 21 -14.55 -0.32 0.09
N MET A 22 -15.55 -1.18 0.29
CA MET A 22 -15.58 -2.15 1.39
C MET A 22 -14.37 -3.09 1.36
N THR A 23 -13.96 -3.59 0.18
CA THR A 23 -12.81 -4.50 0.10
C THR A 23 -11.50 -3.83 0.52
N GLY A 24 -11.26 -2.57 0.15
CA GLY A 24 -10.04 -1.86 0.56
C GLY A 24 -9.94 -1.58 2.06
N PHE A 25 -11.06 -1.61 2.79
CA PHE A 25 -11.08 -1.50 4.25
C PHE A 25 -11.09 -2.87 4.94
N LEU A 26 -12.00 -3.76 4.53
CA LEU A 26 -12.20 -5.06 5.16
C LEU A 26 -11.01 -6.00 4.93
N ALA A 27 -10.35 -5.96 3.78
CA ALA A 27 -9.23 -6.86 3.50
C ALA A 27 -8.01 -6.56 4.41
N PRO A 28 -7.54 -5.31 4.58
CA PRO A 28 -6.53 -4.98 5.59
C PRO A 28 -6.92 -5.34 7.02
N MET A 29 -8.19 -5.17 7.40
CA MET A 29 -8.66 -5.62 8.72
C MET A 29 -8.63 -7.14 8.85
N ALA A 30 -8.99 -7.88 7.80
CA ALA A 30 -8.88 -9.33 7.79
C ALA A 30 -7.42 -9.77 7.97
N LEU A 31 -6.47 -9.09 7.34
CA LEU A 31 -5.03 -9.36 7.48
C LEU A 31 -4.55 -9.16 8.93
N LEU A 32 -5.05 -8.14 9.63
CA LEU A 32 -4.80 -7.94 11.06
C LEU A 32 -5.33 -9.12 11.88
N VAL A 33 -6.56 -9.55 11.64
CA VAL A 33 -7.17 -10.71 12.34
C VAL A 33 -6.37 -11.99 12.05
N ILE A 34 -5.98 -12.22 10.80
CA ILE A 34 -5.17 -13.37 10.38
C ILE A 34 -3.82 -13.35 11.11
N SER A 35 -3.13 -12.21 11.11
CA SER A 35 -1.83 -12.02 11.78
C SER A 35 -1.90 -12.23 13.30
N ARG A 36 -2.96 -11.73 13.94
CA ARG A 36 -3.13 -11.83 15.40
C ARG A 36 -3.58 -13.21 15.86
N TYR A 37 -4.58 -13.80 15.20
CA TYR A 37 -5.26 -15.01 15.69
C TYR A 37 -4.91 -16.28 14.91
N ILE A 38 -4.77 -16.20 13.59
CA ILE A 38 -4.52 -17.39 12.76
C ILE A 38 -3.04 -17.79 12.80
N PHE A 39 -2.12 -16.84 12.70
CA PHE A 39 -0.69 -17.14 12.73
C PHE A 39 -0.26 -17.98 13.96
N PRO A 40 -0.62 -17.66 15.22
CA PRO A 40 -0.17 -18.48 16.35
C PRO A 40 -0.75 -19.91 16.31
N ILE A 41 -1.98 -20.07 15.83
CA ILE A 41 -2.61 -21.38 15.65
C ILE A 41 -1.82 -22.19 14.61
N VAL A 42 -1.52 -21.58 13.46
CA VAL A 42 -0.73 -22.21 12.40
C VAL A 42 0.68 -22.53 12.90
N ALA A 43 1.29 -21.66 13.71
CA ALA A 43 2.63 -21.86 14.24
C ALA A 43 2.72 -23.08 15.16
N VAL A 44 1.77 -23.22 16.09
CA VAL A 44 1.69 -24.39 16.98
C VAL A 44 1.42 -25.66 16.18
N TRP A 45 0.51 -25.59 15.20
CA TRP A 45 0.21 -26.73 14.35
C TRP A 45 1.44 -27.19 13.54
N LEU A 46 2.15 -26.26 12.89
CA LEU A 46 3.36 -26.57 12.11
C LEU A 46 4.48 -27.15 12.97
N MET A 47 4.68 -26.57 14.16
CA MET A 47 5.66 -27.06 15.12
C MET A 47 5.33 -28.50 15.56
N SER A 48 4.08 -28.78 15.90
CA SER A 48 3.65 -30.11 16.37
C SER A 48 3.68 -31.19 15.28
N SER A 49 3.33 -30.84 14.04
CA SER A 49 3.16 -31.81 12.95
C SER A 49 4.41 -32.00 12.10
N TYR A 50 5.23 -30.95 11.95
CA TYR A 50 6.37 -30.94 11.02
C TYR A 50 7.68 -30.47 11.67
N SER A 51 7.71 -30.17 12.97
CA SER A 51 8.87 -29.59 13.67
C SER A 51 9.41 -28.30 13.03
N LEU A 52 8.53 -27.58 12.32
CA LEU A 52 8.87 -26.32 11.65
C LEU A 52 8.51 -25.14 12.55
N ASP A 53 9.53 -24.40 12.99
CA ASP A 53 9.35 -23.20 13.79
C ASP A 53 9.19 -21.94 12.94
N ILE A 54 7.94 -21.57 12.67
CA ILE A 54 7.64 -20.35 11.92
C ILE A 54 7.78 -19.07 12.73
N TYR A 55 7.99 -19.14 14.05
CA TYR A 55 8.24 -17.93 14.84
C TYR A 55 9.55 -17.24 14.44
N ASN A 56 10.52 -17.98 13.90
CA ASN A 56 11.74 -17.43 13.31
C ASN A 56 11.47 -16.48 12.13
N TYR A 57 10.33 -16.64 11.44
CA TYR A 57 9.92 -15.81 10.30
C TYR A 57 8.81 -14.81 10.67
N SER A 58 8.62 -14.52 11.96
CA SER A 58 7.58 -13.62 12.45
C SER A 58 7.75 -12.19 11.92
N SER A 59 8.96 -11.65 11.95
CA SER A 59 9.33 -10.35 11.37
C SER A 59 8.99 -10.25 9.88
N PHE A 60 9.45 -11.24 9.10
CA PHE A 60 9.14 -11.31 7.67
C PHE A 60 7.63 -11.32 7.43
N THR A 61 6.89 -12.14 8.16
CA THR A 61 5.44 -12.25 8.00
C THR A 61 4.73 -10.95 8.37
N ALA A 62 5.18 -10.27 9.44
CA ALA A 62 4.62 -8.99 9.87
C ALA A 62 4.77 -7.93 8.78
N VAL A 63 5.98 -7.77 8.23
CA VAL A 63 6.29 -6.85 7.15
C VAL A 63 5.53 -7.21 5.88
N PHE A 64 5.61 -8.47 5.46
CA PHE A 64 4.95 -8.92 4.24
C PHE A 64 3.46 -8.61 4.25
N LEU A 65 2.78 -8.87 5.36
CA LEU A 65 1.36 -8.57 5.52
C LEU A 65 1.09 -7.06 5.60
N VAL A 66 1.90 -6.25 6.28
CA VAL A 66 1.64 -4.79 6.31
C VAL A 66 1.84 -4.15 4.94
N MET A 67 2.77 -4.64 4.12
CA MET A 67 2.99 -4.14 2.75
C MET A 67 1.80 -4.42 1.81
N THR A 68 0.96 -5.41 2.12
CA THR A 68 -0.27 -5.62 1.34
C THR A 68 -1.27 -4.46 1.50
N VAL A 69 -1.20 -3.68 2.59
CA VAL A 69 -2.17 -2.62 2.89
C VAL A 69 -2.14 -1.48 1.86
N PRO A 70 -0.99 -0.84 1.53
CA PRO A 70 -0.94 0.16 0.46
C PRO A 70 -1.32 -0.43 -0.90
N MET A 71 -0.98 -1.70 -1.15
CA MET A 71 -1.35 -2.40 -2.38
C MET A 71 -2.88 -2.51 -2.51
N LEU A 72 -3.57 -3.01 -1.48
CA LEU A 72 -5.02 -3.17 -1.47
C LEU A 72 -5.75 -1.83 -1.58
N THR A 73 -5.40 -0.88 -0.71
CA THR A 73 -6.04 0.46 -0.69
C THR A 73 -5.78 1.25 -1.97
N GLY A 74 -4.57 1.17 -2.50
CA GLY A 74 -4.17 1.83 -3.75
C GLY A 74 -4.80 1.20 -4.99
N MET A 75 -4.69 -0.11 -5.17
CA MET A 75 -5.28 -0.81 -6.31
C MET A 75 -6.80 -0.67 -6.34
N MET A 76 -7.46 -0.76 -5.18
CA MET A 76 -8.90 -0.52 -5.08
C MET A 76 -9.28 0.88 -5.57
N THR A 77 -8.54 1.90 -5.14
CA THR A 77 -8.78 3.27 -5.60
C THR A 77 -8.49 3.44 -7.09
N GLY A 78 -7.45 2.75 -7.60
CA GLY A 78 -7.12 2.75 -9.03
C GLY A 78 -8.21 2.11 -9.89
N LEU A 79 -8.79 1.00 -9.45
CA LEU A 79 -9.93 0.36 -10.12
C LEU A 79 -11.17 1.26 -10.11
N LEU A 80 -11.44 1.94 -8.98
CA LEU A 80 -12.53 2.91 -8.90
C LEU A 80 -12.32 4.08 -9.87
N MET A 81 -11.09 4.59 -10.00
CA MET A 81 -10.79 5.63 -11.01
C MET A 81 -10.98 5.13 -12.46
N LEU A 82 -10.76 3.84 -12.71
CA LEU A 82 -11.02 3.24 -14.02
C LEU A 82 -12.52 3.06 -14.28
N ASP A 83 -13.31 2.70 -13.25
CA ASP A 83 -14.76 2.67 -13.34
C ASP A 83 -15.33 4.06 -13.69
N GLU A 84 -14.86 5.10 -12.99
CA GLU A 84 -15.26 6.48 -13.28
C GLU A 84 -14.83 6.95 -14.67
N ARG A 85 -13.73 6.41 -15.21
CA ARG A 85 -13.27 6.66 -16.58
C ARG A 85 -14.19 5.98 -17.60
N ASP A 86 -14.50 4.71 -17.40
CA ASP A 86 -15.34 3.91 -18.28
C ASP A 86 -16.76 4.50 -18.37
N GLU A 87 -17.27 5.07 -17.27
CA GLU A 87 -18.55 5.78 -17.20
C GLU A 87 -18.50 7.23 -17.72
N ASN A 88 -17.36 7.69 -18.25
CA ASN A 88 -17.10 9.07 -18.72
C ASN A 88 -17.31 10.16 -17.65
N ILE A 89 -17.35 9.81 -16.35
CA ILE A 89 -17.57 10.73 -15.24
C ILE A 89 -16.43 11.75 -15.11
N ILE A 90 -15.20 11.35 -15.48
CA ILE A 90 -14.01 12.23 -15.43
C ILE A 90 -14.19 13.51 -16.26
N SER A 91 -14.90 13.43 -17.39
CA SER A 91 -15.17 14.58 -18.26
C SER A 91 -16.09 15.62 -17.59
N TYR A 92 -17.05 15.16 -16.80
CA TYR A 92 -17.96 16.02 -16.03
C TYR A 92 -17.23 16.75 -14.90
N TYR A 93 -16.18 16.16 -14.30
CA TYR A 93 -15.39 16.87 -13.29
C TYR A 93 -14.62 18.07 -13.87
N ALA A 94 -14.32 18.10 -15.17
CA ALA A 94 -13.63 19.21 -15.81
C ALA A 94 -14.45 20.52 -15.79
N ILE A 95 -15.78 20.42 -15.77
CA ILE A 95 -16.70 21.57 -15.68
C ILE A 95 -17.12 21.90 -14.23
N THR A 96 -16.65 21.13 -13.24
CA THR A 96 -16.90 21.41 -11.81
C THR A 96 -15.81 22.27 -11.19
N PRO A 97 -16.08 22.97 -10.06
CA PRO A 97 -15.09 23.79 -9.37
C PRO A 97 -13.86 23.03 -8.84
N LEU A 98 -13.90 21.68 -8.79
CA LEU A 98 -12.73 20.89 -8.41
C LEU A 98 -11.66 20.85 -9.50
N MET A 99 -12.04 21.00 -10.77
CA MET A 99 -11.15 20.84 -11.94
C MET A 99 -10.43 19.47 -11.97
N ARG A 100 -9.77 19.13 -13.09
CA ARG A 100 -9.06 17.84 -13.24
C ARG A 100 -7.99 17.61 -12.16
N ARG A 101 -7.29 18.68 -11.74
CA ARG A 101 -6.23 18.61 -10.71
C ARG A 101 -6.78 18.35 -9.31
N GLY A 102 -7.95 18.91 -8.96
CA GLY A 102 -8.57 18.68 -7.65
C GLY A 102 -9.13 17.27 -7.53
N TYR A 103 -9.67 16.70 -8.61
CA TYR A 103 -10.07 15.29 -8.67
C TYR A 103 -8.88 14.35 -8.41
N MET A 104 -7.75 14.57 -9.09
CA MET A 104 -6.55 13.76 -8.88
C MET A 104 -6.05 13.83 -7.44
N LEU A 105 -5.89 15.04 -6.89
CA LEU A 105 -5.44 15.20 -5.50
C LEU A 105 -6.38 14.51 -4.52
N TYR A 106 -7.69 14.63 -4.72
CA TYR A 106 -8.69 13.96 -3.91
C TYR A 106 -8.55 12.43 -3.95
N ARG A 107 -8.44 11.85 -5.15
CA ARG A 107 -8.30 10.40 -5.35
C ARG A 107 -6.95 9.85 -4.89
N LEU A 108 -5.92 10.67 -4.72
CA LEU A 108 -4.63 10.25 -4.18
C LEU A 108 -4.53 10.39 -2.66
N ILE A 109 -5.16 11.42 -2.06
CA ILE A 109 -5.11 11.64 -0.61
C ILE A 109 -5.92 10.56 0.13
N LEU A 110 -7.07 10.17 -0.41
CA LEU A 110 -7.96 9.19 0.22
C LEU A 110 -7.26 7.83 0.50
N PRO A 111 -6.62 7.16 -0.49
CA PRO A 111 -5.91 5.90 -0.24
C PRO A 111 -4.72 6.09 0.71
N SER A 112 -4.00 7.21 0.65
CA SER A 112 -2.92 7.49 1.61
C SER A 112 -3.42 7.56 3.05
N MET A 113 -4.54 8.26 3.30
CA MET A 113 -5.12 8.37 4.65
C MET A 113 -5.62 7.02 5.16
N LEU A 114 -6.33 6.26 4.33
CA LEU A 114 -6.78 4.91 4.68
C LEU A 114 -5.59 3.98 4.93
N CYS A 115 -4.55 4.05 4.10
CA CYS A 115 -3.34 3.25 4.27
C CYS A 115 -2.64 3.54 5.60
N ILE A 116 -2.50 4.82 5.99
CA ILE A 116 -1.92 5.18 7.30
C ILE A 116 -2.75 4.59 8.43
N LEU A 117 -4.08 4.77 8.39
CA LEU A 117 -4.98 4.29 9.44
C LEU A 117 -4.94 2.75 9.58
N LEU A 118 -5.01 2.03 8.47
CA LEU A 118 -5.04 0.57 8.46
C LEU A 118 -3.67 -0.03 8.78
N SER A 119 -2.58 0.54 8.25
CA SER A 119 -1.22 0.07 8.53
C SER A 119 -0.82 0.34 9.97
N SER A 120 -1.16 1.50 10.53
CA SER A 120 -0.92 1.80 11.95
C SER A 120 -1.73 0.88 12.86
N SER A 121 -3.00 0.63 12.53
CA SER A 121 -3.82 -0.34 13.25
C SER A 121 -3.20 -1.73 13.20
N TYR A 122 -2.70 -2.16 12.04
CA TYR A 122 -2.02 -3.44 11.90
C TYR A 122 -0.75 -3.52 12.76
N LEU A 123 0.14 -2.53 12.69
CA LEU A 123 1.40 -2.54 13.44
C LEU A 123 1.17 -2.50 14.97
N ILE A 124 0.14 -1.78 15.43
CA ILE A 124 -0.17 -1.69 16.87
C ILE A 124 -0.87 -2.95 17.38
N PHE A 125 -1.89 -3.45 16.68
CA PHE A 125 -2.78 -4.49 17.21
C PHE A 125 -2.41 -5.92 16.78
N SER A 126 -1.55 -6.10 15.78
CA SER A 126 -1.09 -7.44 15.37
C SER A 126 -0.35 -8.18 16.51
N GLY A 127 0.29 -7.43 17.42
CA GLY A 127 1.18 -7.97 18.44
C GLY A 127 2.44 -8.62 17.88
N ARG A 128 2.82 -8.25 16.65
CA ARG A 128 3.99 -8.81 15.96
C ARG A 128 5.18 -7.88 15.92
N SER A 129 4.94 -6.57 15.98
CA SER A 129 5.98 -5.56 16.03
C SER A 129 5.97 -4.88 17.38
N GLU A 130 7.15 -4.72 17.97
CA GLU A 130 7.33 -3.82 19.10
C GLU A 130 7.15 -2.36 18.65
N ILE A 131 6.46 -1.57 19.47
CA ILE A 131 6.16 -0.19 19.13
C ILE A 131 7.42 0.67 19.32
N HIS A 132 8.01 1.08 18.20
CA HIS A 132 9.19 1.93 18.14
C HIS A 132 8.89 3.27 17.48
N SER A 133 9.67 4.31 17.83
CA SER A 133 9.57 5.62 17.18
C SER A 133 9.83 5.56 15.67
N GLY A 134 10.63 4.58 15.20
CA GLY A 134 10.92 4.35 13.78
C GLY A 134 9.71 3.91 12.94
N ILE A 135 8.60 3.50 13.55
CA ILE A 135 7.37 3.12 12.83
C ILE A 135 6.86 4.27 11.95
N ILE A 136 7.10 5.52 12.34
CA ILE A 136 6.69 6.69 11.55
C ILE A 136 7.32 6.69 10.15
N PHE A 137 8.58 6.23 10.01
CA PHE A 137 9.28 6.16 8.72
C PHE A 137 8.59 5.18 7.78
N ILE A 138 8.20 4.03 8.32
CA ILE A 138 7.51 2.97 7.58
C ILE A 138 6.15 3.48 7.14
N LEU A 139 5.35 4.04 8.06
CA LEU A 139 4.02 4.56 7.75
C LEU A 139 4.06 5.65 6.67
N LEU A 140 5.08 6.52 6.67
CA LEU A 140 5.24 7.54 5.64
C LEU A 140 5.51 6.94 4.26
N LEU A 141 6.37 5.90 4.17
CA LEU A 141 6.63 5.21 2.92
C LEU A 141 5.36 4.52 2.40
N LEU A 142 4.67 3.75 3.25
CA LEU A 142 3.40 3.09 2.88
C LEU A 142 2.34 4.09 2.39
N ALA A 143 2.25 5.26 3.05
CA ALA A 143 1.32 6.31 2.66
C ALA A 143 1.56 6.86 1.25
N ILE A 144 2.81 6.91 0.80
CA ILE A 144 3.19 7.34 -0.55
C ILE A 144 3.10 6.16 -1.54
N GLU A 145 3.30 4.95 -1.07
CA GLU A 145 3.19 3.74 -1.88
C GLU A 145 1.75 3.47 -2.34
N ALA A 146 0.76 3.71 -1.48
CA ALA A 146 -0.67 3.56 -1.84
C ALA A 146 -1.07 4.37 -3.10
N PRO A 147 -0.81 5.68 -3.22
CA PRO A 147 -1.10 6.43 -4.46
C PRO A 147 -0.22 6.02 -5.64
N CYS A 148 0.96 5.41 -5.43
CA CYS A 148 1.72 4.80 -6.52
C CYS A 148 0.96 3.61 -7.11
N TYR A 149 0.37 2.73 -6.30
CA TYR A 149 -0.50 1.65 -6.80
C TYR A 149 -1.76 2.17 -7.48
N THR A 150 -2.39 3.23 -6.94
CA THR A 150 -3.54 3.89 -7.56
C THR A 150 -3.21 4.35 -8.98
N LEU A 151 -2.09 5.09 -9.14
CA LEU A 151 -1.68 5.60 -10.44
C LEU A 151 -1.11 4.52 -11.35
N PHE A 152 -0.53 3.44 -10.81
CA PHE A 152 -0.07 2.32 -11.61
C PHE A 152 -1.23 1.72 -12.42
N LEU A 153 -2.40 1.54 -11.81
CA LEU A 153 -3.58 1.11 -12.55
C LEU A 153 -4.14 2.24 -13.42
N ALA A 154 -4.39 3.41 -12.84
CA ALA A 154 -5.10 4.47 -13.52
C ALA A 154 -4.32 5.06 -14.72
N ALA A 155 -2.99 5.05 -14.68
CA ALA A 155 -2.14 5.58 -15.75
C ALA A 155 -1.89 4.56 -16.86
N PHE A 156 -1.84 3.25 -16.56
CA PHE A 156 -1.45 2.22 -17.52
C PHE A 156 -2.60 1.39 -18.08
N ALA A 157 -3.73 1.23 -17.38
CA ALA A 157 -4.91 0.56 -17.94
C ALA A 157 -5.79 1.52 -18.78
N ALA A 158 -6.35 1.01 -19.88
CA ALA A 158 -7.34 1.72 -20.68
C ALA A 158 -8.74 1.68 -20.08
N ASN A 159 -9.12 0.56 -19.45
CA ASN A 159 -10.43 0.29 -18.87
C ASN A 159 -10.32 -0.59 -17.62
N LYS A 160 -11.45 -0.84 -16.92
CA LYS A 160 -11.48 -1.67 -15.71
C LYS A 160 -10.95 -3.09 -15.93
N VAL A 161 -11.27 -3.72 -17.07
CA VAL A 161 -10.87 -5.11 -17.35
C VAL A 161 -9.35 -5.23 -17.45
N GLU A 162 -8.71 -4.31 -18.17
CA GLU A 162 -7.25 -4.21 -18.23
C GLU A 162 -6.67 -3.86 -16.85
N GLY A 163 -7.34 -2.99 -16.08
CA GLY A 163 -6.99 -2.68 -14.70
C GLY A 163 -6.93 -3.91 -13.80
N LEU A 164 -7.90 -4.82 -13.91
CA LEU A 164 -7.90 -6.09 -13.16
C LEU A 164 -6.74 -7.01 -13.57
N ALA A 165 -6.36 -7.03 -14.85
CA ALA A 165 -5.20 -7.78 -15.31
C ALA A 165 -3.90 -7.16 -14.78
N LEU A 166 -3.75 -5.84 -14.86
CA LEU A 166 -2.59 -5.12 -14.31
C LEU A 166 -2.50 -5.26 -12.79
N ALA A 167 -3.61 -5.26 -12.05
CA ALA A 167 -3.60 -5.45 -10.60
C ALA A 167 -3.00 -6.83 -10.21
N LYS A 168 -3.30 -7.88 -10.96
CA LYS A 168 -2.73 -9.22 -10.73
C LYS A 168 -1.22 -9.24 -10.96
N ILE A 169 -0.74 -8.62 -12.04
CA ILE A 169 0.70 -8.53 -12.34
C ILE A 169 1.39 -7.62 -11.33
N GLY A 170 0.77 -6.49 -11.00
CA GLY A 170 1.23 -5.54 -10.00
C GLY A 170 1.30 -6.14 -8.60
N GLY A 171 0.51 -7.18 -8.32
CA GLY A 171 0.61 -7.96 -7.08
C GLY A 171 1.98 -8.59 -6.87
N LEU A 172 2.76 -8.81 -7.93
CA LEU A 172 4.15 -9.29 -7.83
C LEU A 172 5.10 -8.26 -7.19
N LEU A 173 4.71 -6.98 -7.16
CA LEU A 173 5.49 -5.92 -6.49
C LEU A 173 5.53 -6.08 -4.97
N ILE A 174 4.80 -7.04 -4.39
CA ILE A 174 4.93 -7.41 -2.98
C ILE A 174 6.15 -8.28 -2.68
N ALA A 175 6.95 -8.66 -3.69
CA ALA A 175 8.14 -9.49 -3.48
C ALA A 175 9.29 -8.75 -2.75
N GLY A 176 9.21 -7.43 -2.54
CA GLY A 176 10.26 -6.63 -1.91
C GLY A 176 10.70 -7.14 -0.54
N PRO A 177 9.78 -7.37 0.43
CA PRO A 177 10.10 -7.98 1.72
C PRO A 177 10.79 -9.34 1.62
N ALA A 178 10.44 -10.15 0.61
CA ALA A 178 11.08 -11.45 0.43
C ALA A 178 12.52 -11.30 -0.07
N ALA A 179 12.75 -10.35 -0.99
CA ALA A 179 14.11 -9.99 -1.40
C ALA A 179 14.93 -9.46 -0.22
N ALA A 180 14.37 -8.54 0.56
CA ALA A 180 14.97 -7.95 1.75
C ALA A 180 15.33 -8.99 2.84
N TYR A 181 14.48 -10.00 3.05
CA TYR A 181 14.68 -10.94 4.15
C TYR A 181 15.52 -12.18 3.76
N PHE A 182 15.33 -12.73 2.56
CA PHE A 182 15.92 -14.02 2.20
C PHE A 182 17.15 -13.93 1.29
N VAL A 183 17.36 -12.81 0.59
CA VAL A 183 18.47 -12.69 -0.37
C VAL A 183 19.72 -12.19 0.34
N PRO A 184 20.85 -12.93 0.31
CA PRO A 184 22.03 -12.57 1.05
C PRO A 184 22.91 -11.53 0.34
N GLY A 185 23.49 -10.62 1.13
CA GLY A 185 24.58 -9.74 0.73
C GLY A 185 24.20 -8.78 -0.40
N ALA A 186 25.14 -8.53 -1.33
CA ALA A 186 24.94 -7.54 -2.40
C ALA A 186 23.78 -7.89 -3.36
N TRP A 187 23.38 -9.17 -3.45
CA TRP A 187 22.26 -9.61 -4.28
C TRP A 187 20.91 -9.06 -3.80
N GLN A 188 20.80 -8.69 -2.53
CA GLN A 188 19.62 -8.08 -1.94
C GLN A 188 19.22 -6.79 -2.66
N LEU A 189 20.21 -6.04 -3.21
CA LEU A 189 19.99 -4.82 -3.99
C LEU A 189 19.24 -5.05 -5.30
N LEU A 190 19.14 -6.30 -5.79
CA LEU A 190 18.25 -6.61 -6.92
C LEU A 190 16.77 -6.37 -6.56
N GLY A 191 16.41 -6.33 -5.28
CA GLY A 191 15.08 -5.96 -4.82
C GLY A 191 14.82 -4.45 -4.84
N ALA A 192 15.85 -3.60 -4.97
CA ALA A 192 15.75 -2.16 -4.77
C ALA A 192 14.85 -1.42 -5.78
N TRP A 193 14.56 -2.02 -6.93
CA TRP A 193 13.60 -1.48 -7.91
C TRP A 193 12.14 -1.75 -7.53
N ILE A 194 11.89 -2.65 -6.57
CA ILE A 194 10.57 -3.00 -6.09
C ILE A 194 10.19 -2.00 -4.99
N PRO A 195 9.06 -1.26 -5.09
CA PRO A 195 8.71 -0.23 -4.10
C PRO A 195 8.65 -0.75 -2.66
N THR A 196 8.07 -1.94 -2.45
CA THR A 196 7.93 -2.57 -1.13
C THR A 196 9.26 -2.98 -0.48
N TYR A 197 10.38 -2.95 -1.20
CA TYR A 197 11.71 -3.29 -0.66
C TYR A 197 12.18 -2.30 0.42
N TRP A 198 12.11 -1.00 0.13
CA TRP A 198 12.59 0.05 1.03
C TRP A 198 11.89 0.11 2.39
N PRO A 199 10.55 0.07 2.47
CA PRO A 199 9.89 0.05 3.77
C PRO A 199 10.14 -1.27 4.53
N ALA A 200 10.46 -2.38 3.83
CA ALA A 200 10.88 -3.63 4.46
C ALA A 200 12.29 -3.56 5.06
N GLU A 201 13.27 -3.04 4.31
CA GLU A 201 14.64 -2.81 4.82
C GLU A 201 14.62 -1.89 6.04
N ALA A 202 13.87 -0.78 5.97
CA ALA A 202 13.73 0.14 7.09
C ALA A 202 13.13 -0.56 8.33
N PHE A 203 12.14 -1.43 8.15
CA PHE A 203 11.57 -2.22 9.24
C PHE A 203 12.60 -3.16 9.87
N PHE A 204 13.30 -3.96 9.06
CA PHE A 204 14.29 -4.91 9.57
C PHE A 204 15.48 -4.21 10.23
N ALA A 205 15.90 -3.06 9.73
CA ALA A 205 16.92 -2.22 10.36
C ALA A 205 16.48 -1.72 11.75
N ILE A 206 15.21 -1.34 11.91
CA ILE A 206 14.64 -0.92 13.21
C ILE A 206 14.62 -2.10 14.19
N GLU A 207 14.10 -3.26 13.79
CA GLU A 207 14.03 -4.44 14.67
C GLU A 207 15.42 -4.92 15.13
N GLN A 208 16.42 -4.78 14.27
CA GLN A 208 17.80 -5.15 14.59
C GLN A 208 18.55 -4.08 15.40
N GLY A 209 17.88 -3.00 15.81
CA GLY A 209 18.49 -1.92 16.59
C GLY A 209 19.54 -1.11 15.82
N ARG A 210 19.38 -0.99 14.49
CA ARG A 210 20.29 -0.25 13.60
C ARG A 210 19.64 1.06 13.11
N PRO A 211 19.56 2.11 13.95
CA PRO A 211 18.81 3.33 13.63
C PRO A 211 19.39 4.13 12.45
N TYR A 212 20.72 4.15 12.29
CA TYR A 212 21.34 4.88 11.18
C TYR A 212 21.06 4.24 9.82
N THR A 213 21.05 2.91 9.74
CA THR A 213 20.68 2.22 8.49
C THR A 213 19.20 2.42 8.21
N ALA A 214 18.32 2.32 9.22
CA ALA A 214 16.90 2.59 9.05
C ALA A 214 16.61 3.99 8.50
N ILE A 215 17.34 5.02 8.96
CA ILE A 215 17.21 6.39 8.44
C ILE A 215 17.71 6.48 7.00
N ALA A 216 18.81 5.80 6.66
CA ALA A 216 19.33 5.76 5.30
C ALA A 216 18.35 5.07 4.34
N ASP A 217 17.85 3.89 4.72
CA ASP A 217 16.87 3.12 3.95
C ASP A 217 15.56 3.90 3.76
N PHE A 218 15.10 4.59 4.82
CA PHE A 218 13.99 5.53 4.72
C PHE A 218 14.26 6.66 3.74
N GLY A 219 15.44 7.29 3.81
CA GLY A 219 15.81 8.41 2.94
C GLY A 219 15.84 8.00 1.46
N VAL A 220 16.47 6.87 1.14
CA VAL A 220 16.52 6.34 -0.22
C VAL A 220 15.12 5.91 -0.67
N GLY A 221 14.37 5.21 0.18
CA GLY A 221 12.99 4.82 -0.07
C GLY A 221 12.09 6.02 -0.36
N LEU A 222 12.22 7.11 0.39
CA LEU A 222 11.42 8.32 0.21
C LEU A 222 11.71 8.96 -1.15
N ILE A 223 12.98 9.09 -1.51
CA ILE A 223 13.39 9.61 -2.83
C ILE A 223 12.82 8.73 -3.94
N PHE A 224 12.95 7.40 -3.81
CA PHE A 224 12.44 6.43 -4.78
C PHE A 224 10.93 6.54 -4.96
N HIS A 225 10.16 6.56 -3.87
CA HIS A 225 8.70 6.67 -3.91
C HIS A 225 8.22 8.00 -4.48
N LEU A 226 8.87 9.11 -4.11
CA LEU A 226 8.53 10.43 -4.66
C LEU A 226 8.86 10.52 -6.16
N ALA A 227 9.99 9.95 -6.59
CA ALA A 227 10.36 9.89 -8.00
C ALA A 227 9.34 9.06 -8.79
N LEU A 228 8.98 7.86 -8.28
CA LEU A 228 7.98 6.99 -8.87
C LEU A 228 6.62 7.70 -8.98
N LEU A 229 6.15 8.32 -7.89
CA LEU A 229 4.90 9.07 -7.87
C LEU A 229 4.92 10.21 -8.90
N CYS A 230 6.02 10.97 -8.98
CA CYS A 230 6.16 12.07 -9.94
C CYS A 230 6.08 11.57 -11.39
N VAL A 231 6.76 10.46 -11.70
CA VAL A 231 6.71 9.82 -13.02
C VAL A 231 5.28 9.38 -13.34
N MET A 232 4.62 8.71 -12.41
CA MET A 232 3.25 8.21 -12.58
C MET A 232 2.23 9.33 -12.78
N VAL A 233 2.34 10.42 -12.03
CA VAL A 233 1.50 11.62 -12.21
C VAL A 233 1.69 12.19 -13.62
N LYS A 234 2.94 12.33 -14.10
CA LYS A 234 3.22 12.84 -15.44
C LYS A 234 2.61 11.97 -16.54
N ILE A 235 2.66 10.64 -16.38
CA ILE A 235 2.07 9.70 -17.34
C ILE A 235 0.54 9.80 -17.31
N PHE A 236 -0.06 9.84 -16.11
CA PHE A 236 -1.51 9.96 -15.97
C PHE A 236 -2.04 11.25 -16.60
N VAL A 237 -1.42 12.40 -16.34
CA VAL A 237 -1.85 13.70 -16.91
C VAL A 237 -1.83 13.65 -18.44
N LYS A 238 -0.73 13.16 -19.04
CA LYS A 238 -0.59 13.06 -20.50
C LYS A 238 -1.63 12.16 -21.17
N ARG A 239 -2.26 11.24 -20.44
CA ARG A 239 -3.25 10.30 -20.98
C ARG A 239 -4.69 10.82 -20.83
N VAL A 240 -4.92 11.72 -19.88
CA VAL A 240 -6.24 12.33 -19.62
C VAL A 240 -6.46 13.60 -20.45
N ASP A 241 -5.38 14.22 -20.92
CA ASP A 241 -5.39 15.28 -21.93
C ASP A 241 -5.42 14.71 -23.35
#